data_AF-A0A0R3TTW6-F1
#
_entry.id   AF-A0A0R3TTW6-F1
#
_cell.length_a   1.000
_cell.length_b   1.000
_cell.length_c   1.000
_cell.angle_alpha   90.00
_cell.angle_beta   90.00
_cell.angle_gamma   90.00
#
_symmetry.space_group_name_H-M   'P 1'
#
loop_
_entity.id
_entity.type
_entity.pdbx_description
1 polymer ?
#
loop_
_entity_poly.entity_id
_entity_poly.type
_entity_poly.pdbx_seq_one_letter_code
_entity_poly.pdbx_strand_id
1 'polypeptide(L)'
;MRILYEYVDSSLEDKRFLIVNCENVFGERDDSDWMLSTLETLAGLLEEIDLNSTNSRHKLPDVPSDSGGGRNPWTFTPHNAQYITYLMSRLIGIKAVDVRSRNLIHKIILRQFRNASCAQVKAALLRFSKYFVRFLTPTEVKEYVLPLLSLCLNSRNLETLAAAMEALPKLVEYPISAETYEKCLKKAINAFKKSSSRPQIQSVAVQCVGNIISQLSLDVLENILLPFALEATAEAANNAGTVRVSGGGGERNSTQRGSATAAHDAPWLIPGYLIEFDFFLSEGEPVISLCCKLNSLIQLTS
;
A
#
# COMPACT_ATOMS: atom_id res chain seq x y z
N MET A 1 19.09 1.48 14.99
CA MET A 1 19.63 0.11 15.13
C MET A 1 19.12 -0.61 16.38
N ARG A 2 19.13 -0.01 17.58
CA ARG A 2 18.58 -0.66 18.79
C ARG A 2 17.13 -1.14 18.63
N ILE A 3 16.26 -0.30 18.06
CA ILE A 3 14.86 -0.65 17.74
C ILE A 3 14.74 -1.89 16.84
N LEU A 4 15.71 -2.13 15.93
CA LEU A 4 15.69 -3.33 15.07
C LEU A 4 16.16 -4.58 15.81
N TYR A 5 17.17 -4.46 16.67
CA TYR A 5 17.65 -5.58 17.48
C TYR A 5 16.67 -6.00 18.57
N GLU A 6 15.91 -5.04 19.11
CA GLU A 6 14.86 -5.26 20.11
C GLU A 6 13.46 -5.21 19.45
N TYR A 7 13.33 -5.56 18.16
CA TYR A 7 12.10 -5.27 17.39
C TYR A 7 10.84 -5.92 17.98
N VAL A 8 10.96 -7.14 18.52
CA VAL A 8 9.84 -7.84 19.16
C VAL A 8 9.33 -7.03 20.37
N ASP A 9 10.25 -6.57 21.21
CA ASP A 9 9.96 -5.86 22.47
C ASP A 9 9.76 -4.34 22.29
N SER A 10 10.09 -3.80 21.12
CA SER A 10 9.96 -2.37 20.82
C SER A 10 8.50 -1.93 20.78
N SER A 11 8.26 -0.71 21.27
CA SER A 11 6.93 -0.09 21.25
C SER A 11 6.43 0.15 19.82
N LEU A 12 5.13 0.40 19.68
CA LEU A 12 4.53 0.71 18.39
C LEU A 12 5.01 2.08 17.87
N GLU A 13 5.26 3.01 18.78
CA GLU A 13 5.84 4.33 18.53
C GLU A 13 7.28 4.21 18.00
N ASP A 14 8.10 3.33 18.58
CA ASP A 14 9.47 3.08 18.11
C ASP A 14 9.49 2.50 16.70
N LYS A 15 8.59 1.54 16.43
CA LYS A 15 8.41 0.95 15.10
C LYS A 15 8.00 2.02 14.08
N ARG A 16 7.03 2.87 14.44
CA ARG A 16 6.60 4.01 13.60
C ARG A 16 7.72 5.01 13.35
N PHE A 17 8.47 5.36 14.39
CA PHE A 17 9.61 6.26 14.29
C PHE A 17 10.63 5.74 13.27
N LEU A 18 10.96 4.45 13.33
CA LEU A 18 11.89 3.83 12.40
C LEU A 18 11.40 3.91 10.95
N ILE A 19 10.10 3.73 10.71
CA ILE A 19 9.52 3.77 9.37
C ILE A 19 9.54 5.21 8.82
N VAL A 20 9.15 6.20 9.63
CA VAL A 20 9.15 7.61 9.23
C VAL A 20 10.56 8.08 8.89
N ASN A 21 11.55 7.65 9.67
CA ASN A 21 12.94 8.11 9.55
C ASN A 21 13.83 7.15 8.75
N CYS A 22 13.28 6.10 8.13
CA CYS A 22 14.09 5.05 7.50
C CYS A 22 15.01 5.60 6.40
N GLU A 23 14.57 6.60 5.65
CA GLU A 23 15.38 7.24 4.61
C GLU A 23 16.60 7.95 5.19
N ASN A 24 16.44 8.67 6.31
CA ASN A 24 17.56 9.33 6.99
C ASN A 24 18.50 8.27 7.59
N VAL A 25 17.94 7.27 8.28
CA VAL A 25 18.71 6.20 8.93
C VAL A 25 19.52 5.37 7.93
N PHE A 26 18.95 5.08 6.76
CA PHE A 26 19.61 4.29 5.72
C PHE A 26 20.45 5.15 4.77
N GLY A 27 20.06 6.42 4.58
CA GLY A 27 20.72 7.38 3.69
C GLY A 27 22.08 7.85 4.19
N GLU A 28 22.26 7.97 5.50
CA GLU A 28 23.53 8.47 6.09
C GLU A 28 24.71 7.50 6.00
N ARG A 29 24.49 6.22 5.67
CA ARG A 29 25.52 5.17 5.66
C ARG A 29 25.77 4.60 4.28
N ASP A 30 27.00 4.72 3.77
CA ASP A 30 27.42 4.20 2.45
C ASP A 30 28.18 2.85 2.51
N ASP A 31 28.12 2.17 3.65
CA ASP A 31 28.80 0.90 3.85
C ASP A 31 27.94 -0.29 3.37
N SER A 32 28.43 -0.98 2.34
CA SER A 32 27.76 -2.16 1.76
C SER A 32 27.70 -3.33 2.73
N ASP A 33 28.71 -3.51 3.59
CA ASP A 33 28.71 -4.58 4.60
C ASP A 33 27.63 -4.29 5.67
N TRP A 34 27.50 -3.03 6.07
CA TRP A 34 26.42 -2.60 6.97
C TRP A 34 25.03 -2.81 6.35
N MET A 35 24.85 -2.45 5.08
CA MET A 35 23.58 -2.68 4.37
C MET A 35 23.23 -4.17 4.33
N LEU A 36 24.19 -5.02 3.96
CA LEU A 36 23.97 -6.47 3.92
C LEU A 36 23.66 -7.05 5.29
N SER A 37 24.40 -6.66 6.33
CA SER A 37 24.14 -7.07 7.71
C SER A 37 22.76 -6.63 8.19
N THR A 38 22.32 -5.41 7.84
CA THR A 38 21.00 -4.90 8.20
C THR A 38 19.90 -5.63 7.44
N LEU A 39 20.13 -5.94 6.16
CA LEU A 39 19.18 -6.72 5.36
C LEU A 39 19.04 -8.15 5.89
N GLU A 40 20.13 -8.79 6.30
CA GLU A 40 20.11 -10.12 6.92
C GLU A 40 19.35 -10.10 8.25
N THR A 41 19.53 -9.04 9.05
CA THR A 41 18.78 -8.86 10.32
C THR A 41 17.28 -8.73 10.05
N LEU A 42 16.89 -7.91 9.07
CA LEU A 42 15.49 -7.74 8.67
C LEU A 42 14.90 -9.04 8.11
N ALA A 43 15.67 -9.78 7.32
CA ALA A 43 15.27 -11.09 6.81
C ALA A 43 15.04 -12.10 7.94
N GLY A 44 15.94 -12.15 8.94
CA GLY A 44 15.77 -12.98 10.14
C GLY A 44 14.50 -12.63 10.92
N LEU A 45 14.23 -11.34 11.13
CA LEU A 45 12.98 -10.89 11.77
C LEU A 45 11.73 -11.31 10.97
N LEU A 46 11.78 -11.25 9.63
CA LEU A 46 10.67 -11.66 8.79
C LEU A 46 10.42 -13.18 8.88
N GLU A 47 11.49 -13.98 8.92
CA GLU A 47 11.45 -15.43 9.12
C GLU A 47 10.87 -15.79 10.50
N GLU A 48 11.27 -15.09 11.57
CA GLU A 48 10.68 -15.26 12.90
C GLU A 48 9.19 -14.93 12.91
N ILE A 49 8.77 -13.85 12.25
CA ILE A 49 7.35 -13.49 12.12
C ILE A 49 6.58 -14.58 11.36
N ASP A 50 7.18 -15.15 10.31
CA ASP A 50 6.58 -16.22 9.50
C ASP A 50 6.33 -17.48 10.33
N LEU A 51 7.31 -17.88 11.15
CA LEU A 51 7.22 -19.05 12.03
C LEU A 51 6.22 -18.86 13.17
N ASN A 52 6.20 -17.68 13.78
CA ASN A 52 5.35 -17.36 14.93
C ASN A 52 3.88 -17.07 14.57
N SER A 53 3.55 -16.94 13.29
CA SER A 53 2.20 -16.58 12.83
C SER A 53 1.14 -17.66 13.08
N THR A 54 1.50 -18.80 13.67
CA THR A 54 0.56 -19.84 14.10
C THR A 54 -0.13 -19.52 15.43
N ASN A 55 0.32 -18.53 16.21
CA ASN A 55 -0.09 -18.40 17.61
C ASN A 55 -0.78 -17.10 18.06
N SER A 56 -1.14 -16.18 17.16
CA SER A 56 -1.88 -15.00 17.62
C SER A 56 -2.89 -14.50 16.60
N ARG A 57 -4.18 -14.70 16.91
CA ARG A 57 -5.10 -13.57 16.83
C ARG A 57 -4.58 -12.53 17.81
N HIS A 58 -3.59 -11.72 17.43
CA HIS A 58 -3.39 -10.44 18.09
C HIS A 58 -4.63 -9.61 17.73
N LYS A 59 -5.71 -9.80 18.49
CA LYS A 59 -6.69 -8.74 18.69
C LYS A 59 -5.89 -7.60 19.28
N LEU A 60 -5.57 -6.62 18.46
CA LEU A 60 -5.14 -5.32 18.97
C LEU A 60 -6.27 -4.79 19.86
N PRO A 61 -5.94 -4.18 21.01
CA PRO A 61 -6.94 -3.49 21.81
C PRO A 61 -7.59 -2.39 20.96
N ASP A 62 -8.87 -2.13 21.20
CA ASP A 62 -9.59 -1.03 20.57
C ASP A 62 -8.75 0.25 20.70
N VAL A 63 -8.50 0.90 19.56
CA VAL A 63 -7.91 2.25 19.54
C VAL A 63 -8.81 3.12 20.41
N PRO A 64 -8.27 3.87 21.41
CA PRO A 64 -9.08 4.81 22.15
C PRO A 64 -9.72 5.76 21.14
N SER A 65 -11.06 5.84 21.13
CA SER A 65 -11.78 6.92 20.50
C SER A 65 -11.46 8.20 21.27
N ASP A 66 -10.29 8.77 21.01
CA ASP A 66 -10.04 10.14 21.38
C ASP A 66 -11.02 11.00 20.59
N SER A 67 -11.93 11.63 21.33
CA SER A 67 -12.93 12.59 20.89
C SER A 67 -12.32 13.91 20.39
N GLY A 68 -11.07 13.88 19.91
CA GLY A 68 -10.41 14.96 19.18
C GLY A 68 -10.55 14.75 17.69
N GLY A 69 -11.21 15.68 16.99
CA GLY A 69 -11.48 15.65 15.55
C GLY A 69 -10.26 15.77 14.63
N GLY A 70 -9.17 15.07 14.92
CA GLY A 70 -8.05 14.86 14.00
C GLY A 70 -8.19 13.48 13.36
N ARG A 71 -8.25 13.43 12.02
CA ARG A 71 -8.25 12.16 11.28
C ARG A 71 -6.98 11.39 11.62
N ASN A 72 -7.09 10.30 12.36
CA ASN A 72 -6.00 9.34 12.52
C ASN A 72 -5.75 8.70 11.14
N PRO A 73 -4.57 8.90 10.51
CA PRO A 73 -4.31 8.38 9.17
C PRO A 73 -4.26 6.84 9.12
N TRP A 74 -4.26 6.20 10.29
CA TRP A 74 -4.29 4.76 10.51
C TRP A 74 -5.70 4.30 10.86
N THR A 75 -6.43 3.75 9.90
CA THR A 75 -7.60 2.87 10.18
C THR A 75 -7.20 1.40 10.26
N PHE A 76 -5.96 1.07 9.87
CA PHE A 76 -5.40 -0.27 9.93
C PHE A 76 -3.99 -0.22 10.52
N THR A 77 -3.72 -1.03 11.55
CA THR A 77 -2.37 -1.21 12.10
C THR A 77 -1.66 -2.28 11.26
N PRO A 78 -0.68 -1.94 10.41
CA PRO A 78 0.01 -2.90 9.54
C PRO A 78 0.54 -4.09 10.34
N HIS A 79 0.40 -5.29 9.80
CA HIS A 79 1.04 -6.47 10.36
C HIS A 79 2.57 -6.28 10.38
N ASN A 80 3.26 -6.81 11.39
CA ASN A 80 4.72 -6.68 11.53
C ASN A 80 5.49 -7.07 10.25
N ALA A 81 4.99 -8.07 9.52
CA ALA A 81 5.55 -8.48 8.23
C ALA A 81 5.59 -7.33 7.20
N GLN A 82 4.56 -6.47 7.16
CA GLN A 82 4.52 -5.33 6.25
C GLN A 82 5.58 -4.29 6.61
N TYR A 83 5.77 -4.02 7.90
CA TYR A 83 6.80 -3.09 8.38
C TYR A 83 8.21 -3.56 8.04
N ILE A 84 8.53 -4.82 8.35
CA ILE A 84 9.85 -5.38 8.06
C ILE A 84 10.11 -5.42 6.56
N THR A 85 9.14 -5.89 5.77
CA THR A 85 9.29 -5.95 4.31
C THR A 85 9.43 -4.56 3.69
N TYR A 86 8.73 -3.55 4.21
CA TYR A 86 8.90 -2.16 3.80
C TYR A 86 10.32 -1.67 4.06
N LEU A 87 10.85 -1.88 5.28
CA LEU A 87 12.22 -1.48 5.62
C LEU A 87 13.25 -2.17 4.73
N MET A 88 13.08 -3.47 4.44
CA MET A 88 13.93 -4.19 3.48
C MET A 88 13.89 -3.52 2.10
N SER A 89 12.69 -3.16 1.63
CA SER A 89 12.50 -2.52 0.32
C SER A 89 13.17 -1.16 0.21
N ARG A 90 13.11 -0.36 1.28
CA ARG A 90 13.75 0.96 1.37
C ARG A 90 15.27 0.83 1.46
N LEU A 91 15.76 -0.08 2.31
CA LEU A 91 17.19 -0.30 2.50
C LEU A 91 17.90 -0.58 1.18
N ILE A 92 17.35 -1.49 0.37
CA ILE A 92 17.93 -1.81 -0.93
C ILE A 92 17.57 -0.76 -1.99
N GLY A 93 16.43 -0.07 -1.87
CA GLY A 93 15.88 0.86 -2.85
C GLY A 93 16.58 2.22 -2.92
N ILE A 94 17.19 2.69 -1.84
CA ILE A 94 17.73 4.06 -1.72
C ILE A 94 19.04 4.25 -2.51
N LYS A 95 19.85 3.20 -2.69
CA LYS A 95 21.21 3.34 -3.24
C LYS A 95 21.50 2.37 -4.38
N ALA A 96 22.49 2.72 -5.19
CA ALA A 96 23.08 1.81 -6.15
C ALA A 96 23.81 0.68 -5.40
N VAL A 97 23.70 -0.53 -5.93
CA VAL A 97 24.26 -1.74 -5.31
C VAL A 97 25.35 -2.29 -6.23
N ASP A 98 26.55 -2.51 -5.70
CA ASP A 98 27.64 -3.12 -6.44
C ASP A 98 27.37 -4.60 -6.78
N VAL A 99 28.14 -5.16 -7.71
CA VAL A 99 27.92 -6.52 -8.23
C VAL A 99 28.04 -7.59 -7.13
N ARG A 100 28.96 -7.44 -6.17
CA ARG A 100 29.15 -8.43 -5.09
C ARG A 100 27.98 -8.40 -4.14
N SER A 101 27.58 -7.21 -3.68
CA SER A 101 26.42 -7.04 -2.80
C SER A 101 25.13 -7.50 -3.47
N ARG A 102 24.98 -7.28 -4.78
CA ARG A 102 23.82 -7.74 -5.57
C ARG A 102 23.60 -9.25 -5.48
N ASN A 103 24.66 -10.05 -5.57
CA ASN A 103 24.58 -11.51 -5.47
C ASN A 103 24.16 -11.98 -4.07
N LEU A 104 24.58 -11.27 -3.02
CA LEU A 104 24.20 -11.58 -1.64
C LEU A 104 22.74 -11.18 -1.38
N ILE A 105 22.35 -9.97 -1.81
CA ILE A 105 20.96 -9.51 -1.75
C ILE A 105 20.04 -10.48 -2.48
N HIS A 106 20.41 -10.91 -3.69
CA HIS A 106 19.66 -11.92 -4.44
C HIS A 106 19.38 -13.18 -3.60
N LYS A 107 20.40 -13.75 -2.95
CA LYS A 107 20.24 -14.95 -2.10
C LYS A 107 19.27 -14.70 -0.94
N ILE A 108 19.37 -13.54 -0.29
CA ILE A 108 18.50 -13.17 0.84
C ILE A 108 17.05 -13.04 0.38
N ILE A 109 16.82 -12.28 -0.70
CA ILE A 109 15.48 -12.03 -1.24
C ILE A 109 14.85 -13.34 -1.74
N LEU A 110 15.59 -14.14 -2.51
CA LEU A 110 15.10 -15.43 -3.00
C LEU A 110 14.71 -16.36 -1.85
N ARG A 111 15.52 -16.39 -0.78
CA ARG A 111 15.21 -17.16 0.44
C ARG A 111 13.87 -16.76 1.05
N GLN A 112 13.59 -15.46 1.14
CA GLN A 112 12.31 -14.97 1.69
C GLN A 112 11.11 -15.45 0.86
N PHE A 113 11.17 -15.31 -0.47
CA PHE A 113 10.06 -15.74 -1.34
C PHE A 113 9.88 -17.27 -1.36
N ARG A 114 10.98 -18.03 -1.30
CA ARG A 114 10.95 -19.50 -1.34
C ARG A 114 10.41 -20.11 -0.05
N ASN A 115 10.78 -19.54 1.10
CA ASN A 115 10.53 -20.17 2.40
C ASN A 115 9.29 -19.61 3.12
N ALA A 116 8.76 -18.45 2.69
CA ALA A 116 7.57 -17.87 3.30
C ALA A 116 6.41 -18.86 3.31
N SER A 117 5.82 -19.06 4.49
CA SER A 117 4.72 -19.99 4.73
C SER A 117 3.44 -19.24 5.04
N CYS A 118 3.51 -18.20 5.86
CA CYS A 118 2.40 -17.38 6.33
C CYS A 118 1.79 -16.53 5.22
N ALA A 119 0.46 -16.44 5.21
CA ALA A 119 -0.28 -15.59 4.28
C ALA A 119 0.05 -14.09 4.43
N GLN A 120 0.29 -13.61 5.66
CA GLN A 120 0.62 -12.20 5.91
C GLN A 120 2.02 -11.84 5.41
N VAL A 121 2.99 -12.74 5.57
CA VAL A 121 4.36 -12.57 5.04
C VAL A 121 4.35 -12.62 3.51
N LYS A 122 3.64 -13.60 2.93
CA LYS A 122 3.43 -13.68 1.47
C LYS A 122 2.80 -12.40 0.90
N ALA A 123 1.76 -11.87 1.56
CA ALA A 123 1.12 -10.63 1.16
C ALA A 123 2.07 -9.43 1.26
N ALA A 124 2.87 -9.34 2.32
CA ALA A 124 3.85 -8.28 2.49
C ALA A 124 4.94 -8.33 1.40
N LEU A 125 5.52 -9.51 1.16
CA LEU A 125 6.52 -9.73 0.11
C LEU A 125 5.97 -9.38 -1.28
N LEU A 126 4.73 -9.78 -1.58
CA LEU A 126 4.07 -9.44 -2.83
C LEU A 126 3.86 -7.93 -2.97
N ARG A 127 3.37 -7.25 -1.93
CA ARG A 127 3.08 -5.80 -1.93
C ARG A 127 4.30 -4.96 -2.33
N PHE A 128 5.48 -5.35 -1.82
CA PHE A 128 6.75 -4.65 -2.06
C PHE A 128 7.60 -5.29 -3.16
N SER A 129 7.06 -6.26 -3.90
CA SER A 129 7.77 -7.02 -4.93
C SER A 129 8.52 -6.16 -5.94
N LYS A 130 8.02 -4.96 -6.33
CA LYS A 130 8.70 -4.05 -7.28
C LYS A 130 10.16 -3.76 -6.92
N TYR A 131 10.49 -3.70 -5.63
CA TYR A 131 11.87 -3.41 -5.17
C TYR A 131 12.76 -4.65 -5.17
N PHE A 132 12.16 -5.83 -5.10
CA PHE A 132 12.81 -7.12 -4.96
C PHE A 132 13.05 -7.81 -6.31
N VAL A 133 12.10 -7.72 -7.25
CA VAL A 133 12.16 -8.41 -8.55
C VAL A 133 13.40 -8.04 -9.35
N ARG A 134 13.91 -6.81 -9.22
CA ARG A 134 15.17 -6.38 -9.88
C ARG A 134 16.41 -7.15 -9.42
N PHE A 135 16.33 -7.93 -8.34
CA PHE A 135 17.39 -8.81 -7.85
C PHE A 135 17.14 -10.28 -8.19
N LEU A 136 15.99 -10.61 -8.78
CA LEU A 136 15.60 -11.96 -9.16
C LEU A 136 15.73 -12.14 -10.68
N THR A 137 15.87 -13.38 -11.11
CA THR A 137 15.79 -13.76 -12.52
C THR A 137 14.32 -13.86 -12.95
N PRO A 138 14.00 -13.70 -14.25
CA PRO A 138 12.63 -13.85 -14.75
C PRO A 138 12.01 -15.21 -14.41
N THR A 139 12.82 -16.27 -14.40
CA THR A 139 12.39 -17.62 -14.00
C THR A 139 11.96 -17.68 -12.55
N GLU A 140 12.72 -17.07 -11.63
CA GLU A 140 12.39 -17.04 -10.21
C GLU A 140 11.17 -16.15 -9.92
N VAL A 141 11.01 -15.04 -10.64
CA VAL A 141 9.78 -14.22 -10.53
C VAL A 141 8.56 -15.06 -10.92
N LYS A 142 8.66 -15.81 -12.02
CA LYS A 142 7.59 -16.70 -12.48
C LYS A 142 7.31 -17.84 -11.49
N GLU A 143 8.34 -18.42 -10.89
CA GLU A 143 8.22 -19.58 -10.00
C GLU A 143 7.78 -19.21 -8.57
N TYR A 144 8.22 -18.06 -8.04
CA TYR A 144 8.04 -17.73 -6.63
C TYR A 144 7.20 -16.48 -6.37
N VAL A 145 7.22 -15.48 -7.26
CA VAL A 145 6.50 -14.20 -7.03
C VAL A 145 5.10 -14.24 -7.63
N LEU A 146 4.96 -14.63 -8.91
CA LEU A 146 3.67 -14.67 -9.60
C LEU A 146 2.63 -15.59 -8.92
N PRO A 147 3.00 -16.76 -8.34
CA PRO A 147 2.02 -17.58 -7.61
C PRO A 147 1.43 -16.87 -6.38
N LEU A 148 2.17 -15.96 -5.75
CA LEU A 148 1.66 -15.17 -4.62
C LEU A 148 0.53 -14.25 -5.06
N LEU A 149 0.58 -13.73 -6.29
CA LEU A 149 -0.49 -12.90 -6.84
C LEU A 149 -1.81 -13.67 -6.90
N SER A 150 -1.79 -14.89 -7.44
CA SER A 150 -2.99 -15.74 -7.47
C SER A 150 -3.49 -16.09 -6.07
N LEU A 151 -2.58 -16.46 -5.16
CA LEU A 151 -2.90 -16.75 -3.76
C LEU A 151 -3.59 -15.55 -3.09
N CYS A 152 -3.04 -14.35 -3.26
CA CYS A 152 -3.52 -13.15 -2.62
C CYS A 152 -4.84 -12.64 -3.22
N LEU A 153 -5.03 -12.71 -4.54
CA LEU A 153 -6.30 -12.38 -5.22
C LEU A 153 -7.46 -13.29 -4.78
N ASN A 154 -7.14 -14.52 -4.39
CA ASN A 154 -8.12 -15.49 -3.89
C ASN A 154 -8.46 -15.31 -2.40
N SER A 155 -7.70 -14.49 -1.67
CA SER A 155 -7.92 -14.30 -0.24
C SER A 155 -9.25 -13.60 0.06
N ARG A 156 -9.84 -13.95 1.21
CA ARG A 156 -10.97 -13.23 1.81
C ARG A 156 -10.52 -12.08 2.71
N ASN A 157 -9.26 -12.08 3.14
CA ASN A 157 -8.68 -10.97 3.89
C ASN A 157 -8.44 -9.78 2.95
N LEU A 158 -9.02 -8.63 3.28
CA LEU A 158 -8.98 -7.44 2.43
C LEU A 158 -7.56 -6.87 2.27
N GLU A 159 -6.69 -6.98 3.27
CA GLU A 159 -5.30 -6.51 3.15
C GLU A 159 -4.48 -7.39 2.21
N THR A 160 -4.67 -8.71 2.31
CA THR A 160 -4.03 -9.66 1.40
C THR A 160 -4.48 -9.40 -0.03
N LEU A 161 -5.78 -9.15 -0.21
CA LEU A 161 -6.33 -8.77 -1.50
C LEU A 161 -5.76 -7.42 -1.99
N ALA A 162 -5.66 -6.42 -1.13
CA ALA A 162 -5.07 -5.12 -1.44
C ALA A 162 -3.60 -5.23 -1.86
N ALA A 163 -2.82 -6.08 -1.20
CA ALA A 163 -1.44 -6.37 -1.59
C ALA A 163 -1.34 -6.88 -3.03
N ALA A 164 -2.28 -7.75 -3.45
CA ALA A 164 -2.34 -8.21 -4.84
C ALA A 164 -2.73 -7.09 -5.83
N MET A 165 -3.73 -6.28 -5.49
CA MET A 165 -4.17 -5.14 -6.30
C MET A 165 -3.05 -4.12 -6.50
N GLU A 166 -2.23 -3.88 -5.48
CA GLU A 166 -1.11 -2.95 -5.55
C GLU A 166 0.11 -3.53 -6.27
N ALA A 167 0.30 -4.84 -6.22
CA ALA A 167 1.45 -5.51 -6.83
C ALA A 167 1.24 -5.77 -8.32
N LEU A 168 0.02 -6.14 -8.73
CA LEU A 168 -0.28 -6.54 -10.11
C LEU A 168 0.21 -5.53 -11.16
N PRO A 169 -0.06 -4.21 -11.05
CA PRO A 169 0.40 -3.26 -12.05
C PRO A 169 1.93 -3.15 -12.15
N LYS A 170 2.64 -3.43 -11.07
CA LYS A 170 4.11 -3.36 -11.00
C LYS A 170 4.78 -4.60 -11.60
N LEU A 171 4.01 -5.64 -11.89
CA LEU A 171 4.49 -6.91 -12.44
C LEU A 171 4.06 -7.12 -13.90
N VAL A 172 3.57 -6.06 -14.58
CA VAL A 172 3.07 -6.12 -15.97
C VAL A 172 4.13 -6.55 -16.99
N GLU A 173 5.41 -6.38 -16.68
CA GLU A 173 6.51 -6.85 -17.54
C GLU A 173 6.68 -8.37 -17.56
N TYR A 174 6.05 -9.09 -16.61
CA TYR A 174 6.08 -10.54 -16.54
C TYR A 174 4.84 -11.15 -17.23
N PRO A 175 4.91 -12.41 -17.69
CA PRO A 175 3.81 -13.05 -18.39
C PRO A 175 2.65 -13.35 -17.42
N ILE A 176 1.71 -12.40 -17.30
CA ILE A 176 0.48 -12.52 -16.52
C ILE A 176 -0.68 -12.76 -17.49
N SER A 177 -1.55 -13.72 -17.17
CA SER A 177 -2.69 -14.07 -18.01
C SER A 177 -3.78 -12.98 -17.98
N ALA A 178 -4.46 -12.77 -19.11
CA ALA A 178 -5.62 -11.87 -19.21
C ALA A 178 -6.69 -12.17 -18.15
N GLU A 179 -6.92 -13.47 -17.88
CA GLU A 179 -7.84 -13.92 -16.82
C GLU A 179 -7.48 -13.36 -15.43
N THR A 180 -6.20 -13.19 -15.14
CA THR A 180 -5.73 -12.63 -13.86
C THR A 180 -6.08 -11.15 -13.76
N TYR A 181 -5.95 -10.38 -14.85
CA TYR A 181 -6.35 -8.98 -14.91
C TYR A 181 -7.86 -8.82 -14.74
N GLU A 182 -8.66 -9.61 -15.46
CA GLU A 182 -10.12 -9.58 -15.33
C GLU A 182 -10.60 -9.96 -13.92
N LYS A 183 -9.97 -10.98 -13.34
CA LYS A 183 -10.26 -11.40 -11.97
C LYS A 183 -9.92 -10.30 -10.98
N CYS A 184 -8.78 -9.63 -11.17
CA CYS A 184 -8.37 -8.49 -10.34
C CYS A 184 -9.35 -7.33 -10.47
N LEU A 185 -9.77 -6.98 -11.68
CA LEU A 185 -10.82 -5.97 -11.93
C LEU A 185 -12.10 -6.28 -11.16
N LYS A 186 -12.64 -7.50 -11.31
CA LYS A 186 -13.88 -7.91 -10.62
C LYS A 186 -13.73 -7.82 -9.10
N LYS A 187 -12.56 -8.19 -8.56
CA LYS A 187 -12.25 -8.07 -7.14
C LYS A 187 -12.12 -6.61 -6.69
N ALA A 188 -11.49 -5.75 -7.48
CA ALA A 188 -11.34 -4.32 -7.23
C ALA A 188 -12.71 -3.62 -7.18
N ILE A 189 -13.57 -3.84 -8.18
CA ILE A 189 -14.94 -3.30 -8.19
C ILE A 189 -15.71 -3.74 -6.94
N ASN A 190 -15.64 -5.03 -6.58
CA ASN A 190 -16.33 -5.54 -5.40
C ASN A 190 -15.77 -4.95 -4.09
N ALA A 191 -14.44 -4.82 -4.00
CA ALA A 191 -13.80 -4.17 -2.86
C ALA A 191 -14.20 -2.70 -2.73
N PHE A 192 -14.28 -1.97 -3.85
CA PHE A 192 -14.74 -0.59 -3.88
C PHE A 192 -16.19 -0.46 -3.37
N LYS A 193 -17.12 -1.24 -3.94
CA LYS A 193 -18.55 -1.19 -3.56
C LYS A 193 -18.79 -1.58 -2.10
N LYS A 194 -18.05 -2.55 -1.58
CA LYS A 194 -18.22 -3.05 -0.19
C LYS A 194 -17.50 -2.23 0.87
N SER A 195 -16.64 -1.30 0.48
CA SER A 195 -15.75 -0.56 1.39
C SER A 195 -16.15 0.90 1.53
N SER A 196 -17.45 1.21 1.50
CA SER A 196 -17.97 2.59 1.63
C SER A 196 -17.52 3.31 2.91
N SER A 197 -17.28 2.56 4.00
CA SER A 197 -16.74 3.09 5.25
C SER A 197 -15.21 3.05 5.34
N ARG A 198 -14.51 2.63 4.27
CA ARG A 198 -13.05 2.48 4.21
C ARG A 198 -12.48 3.11 2.93
N PRO A 199 -12.37 4.45 2.87
CA PRO A 199 -11.91 5.17 1.68
C PRO A 199 -10.55 4.71 1.15
N GLN A 200 -9.63 4.24 2.02
CA GLN A 200 -8.32 3.74 1.56
C GLN A 200 -8.44 2.49 0.69
N ILE A 201 -9.34 1.55 1.02
CA ILE A 201 -9.56 0.34 0.22
C ILE A 201 -10.22 0.69 -1.11
N GLN A 202 -11.14 1.65 -1.09
CA GLN A 202 -11.73 2.18 -2.32
C GLN A 202 -10.68 2.82 -3.22
N SER A 203 -9.75 3.60 -2.64
CA SER A 203 -8.64 4.20 -3.39
C SER A 203 -7.73 3.15 -4.03
N VAL A 204 -7.26 2.15 -3.26
CA VAL A 204 -6.43 1.05 -3.79
C VAL A 204 -7.14 0.31 -4.93
N ALA A 205 -8.44 0.04 -4.77
CA ALA A 205 -9.23 -0.61 -5.80
C ALA A 205 -9.28 0.22 -7.09
N VAL A 206 -9.59 1.52 -7.01
CA VAL A 206 -9.69 2.40 -8.18
C VAL A 206 -8.32 2.59 -8.85
N GLN A 207 -7.25 2.74 -8.08
CA GLN A 207 -5.89 2.83 -8.61
C GLN A 207 -5.49 1.55 -9.35
N CYS A 208 -5.78 0.39 -8.77
CA CYS A 208 -5.56 -0.89 -9.44
C CYS A 208 -6.28 -0.93 -10.79
N VAL A 209 -7.57 -0.58 -10.82
CA VAL A 209 -8.37 -0.54 -12.06
C VAL A 209 -7.76 0.40 -13.09
N GLY A 210 -7.41 1.63 -12.70
CA GLY A 210 -6.81 2.61 -13.59
C GLY A 210 -5.44 2.21 -14.14
N ASN A 211 -4.69 1.37 -13.41
CA ASN A 211 -3.36 0.93 -13.83
C ASN A 211 -3.36 -0.37 -14.66
N ILE A 212 -4.42 -1.18 -14.56
CA ILE A 212 -4.56 -2.40 -15.38
C ILE A 212 -5.39 -2.18 -16.64
N ILE A 213 -5.94 -0.98 -16.84
CA ILE A 213 -6.88 -0.67 -17.91
C ILE A 213 -6.36 -1.04 -19.31
N SER A 214 -5.07 -0.84 -19.56
CA SER A 214 -4.41 -1.15 -20.84
C SER A 214 -4.20 -2.65 -21.07
N GLN A 215 -4.41 -3.48 -20.05
CA GLN A 215 -4.27 -4.93 -20.07
C GLN A 215 -5.63 -5.64 -20.24
N LEU A 216 -6.73 -4.88 -20.25
CA LEU A 216 -8.09 -5.40 -20.39
C LEU A 216 -8.52 -5.43 -21.86
N SER A 217 -9.34 -6.41 -22.21
CA SER A 217 -9.98 -6.46 -23.53
C SER A 217 -11.04 -5.37 -23.67
N LEU A 218 -11.32 -4.96 -24.91
CA LEU A 218 -12.36 -3.97 -25.21
C LEU A 218 -13.74 -4.38 -24.64
N ASP A 219 -14.07 -5.67 -24.76
CA ASP A 219 -15.31 -6.24 -24.20
C ASP A 219 -15.44 -6.00 -22.69
N VAL A 220 -14.35 -6.22 -21.94
CA VAL A 220 -14.32 -5.99 -20.49
C VAL A 220 -14.41 -4.49 -20.17
N LEU A 221 -13.80 -3.64 -20.99
CA LEU A 221 -13.89 -2.18 -20.82
C LEU A 221 -15.33 -1.69 -21.01
N GLU A 222 -15.99 -2.10 -22.09
CA GLU A 222 -17.34 -1.65 -22.45
C GLU A 222 -18.44 -2.25 -21.56
N ASN A 223 -18.35 -3.55 -21.25
CA ASN A 223 -19.45 -4.27 -20.59
C ASN A 223 -19.31 -4.36 -19.07
N ILE A 224 -18.11 -4.09 -18.51
CA ILE A 224 -17.87 -4.20 -17.06
C ILE A 224 -17.38 -2.88 -16.48
N LEU A 225 -16.28 -2.34 -17.01
CA LEU A 225 -15.61 -1.20 -16.39
C LEU A 225 -16.37 0.11 -16.61
N LEU A 226 -16.85 0.37 -17.83
CA LEU A 226 -17.59 1.59 -18.16
C LEU A 226 -18.90 1.73 -17.37
N PRO A 227 -19.78 0.70 -17.27
CA PRO A 227 -20.99 0.77 -16.45
C PRO A 227 -20.67 1.05 -14.98
N PHE A 228 -19.65 0.37 -14.42
CA PHE A 228 -19.19 0.61 -13.05
C PHE A 228 -18.72 2.05 -12.84
N ALA A 229 -17.91 2.58 -13.75
CA ALA A 229 -17.36 3.93 -13.63
C ALA A 229 -18.47 5.00 -13.69
N LEU A 230 -19.46 4.83 -14.57
CA LEU A 230 -20.63 5.70 -14.66
C LEU A 230 -21.50 5.64 -13.40
N GLU A 231 -21.79 4.44 -12.90
CA GLU A 231 -22.56 4.22 -11.65
C GLU A 231 -21.86 4.87 -10.46
N ALA A 232 -20.57 4.60 -10.26
CA ALA A 232 -19.79 5.16 -9.15
C ALA A 232 -19.68 6.69 -9.25
N THR A 233 -19.60 7.25 -10.45
CA THR A 233 -19.59 8.72 -10.66
C THR A 233 -20.93 9.33 -10.32
N ALA A 234 -22.04 8.70 -10.73
CA ALA A 234 -23.38 9.16 -10.40
C ALA A 234 -23.64 9.10 -8.88
N GLU A 235 -23.20 8.03 -8.21
CA GLU A 235 -23.28 7.92 -6.75
C GLU A 235 -22.49 9.03 -6.05
N ALA A 236 -21.25 9.30 -6.48
CA ALA A 236 -20.44 10.38 -5.92
C ALA A 236 -21.11 11.76 -6.13
N ALA A 237 -21.64 12.03 -7.33
CA ALA A 237 -22.33 13.28 -7.64
C ALA A 237 -23.62 13.47 -6.83
N ASN A 238 -24.38 12.40 -6.61
CA ASN A 238 -25.64 12.43 -5.86
C ASN A 238 -25.42 12.54 -4.34
N ASN A 239 -24.38 11.90 -3.81
CA ASN A 239 -24.05 11.94 -2.39
C ASN A 239 -23.27 13.20 -1.97
N ALA A 240 -22.73 13.97 -2.92
CA ALA A 240 -22.13 15.29 -2.66
C ALA A 240 -23.13 16.28 -2.01
N GLY A 241 -24.45 16.07 -2.17
CA GLY A 241 -25.50 16.88 -1.54
C GLY A 241 -25.82 16.53 -0.07
N THR A 242 -25.30 15.41 0.46
CA THR A 242 -25.53 14.98 1.86
C THR A 242 -24.30 15.14 2.76
N VAL A 243 -23.24 15.77 2.26
CA VAL A 243 -22.08 16.17 3.04
C VAL A 243 -22.37 17.51 3.71
N ARG A 244 -22.75 17.50 4.99
CA ARG A 244 -22.68 18.71 5.82
C ARG A 244 -21.24 19.19 5.81
N VAL A 245 -21.01 20.31 5.12
CA VAL A 245 -19.87 21.18 5.33
C VAL A 245 -19.96 21.72 6.76
N SER A 246 -19.47 20.98 7.75
CA SER A 246 -19.06 21.58 9.03
C SER A 246 -17.66 22.14 8.84
N GLY A 247 -17.61 23.30 8.18
CA GLY A 247 -16.37 23.98 7.82
C GLY A 247 -16.61 25.11 6.82
N GLY A 248 -17.46 26.07 7.19
CA GLY A 248 -17.76 27.23 6.37
C GLY A 248 -18.82 28.09 7.03
N GLY A 249 -18.38 29.07 7.81
CA GLY A 249 -19.23 29.95 8.59
C GLY A 249 -20.08 30.92 7.75
N GLY A 250 -21.27 31.17 8.27
CA GLY A 250 -22.21 32.24 7.96
C GLY A 250 -23.50 31.87 8.68
N GLU A 251 -23.96 32.55 9.73
CA GLU A 251 -24.26 33.98 9.78
C GLU A 251 -24.08 34.58 11.18
N ARG A 252 -23.53 35.81 11.19
CA ARG A 252 -23.82 36.96 12.07
C ARG A 252 -24.29 36.71 13.52
N ASN A 253 -23.44 37.04 14.49
CA ASN A 253 -23.70 38.14 15.44
C ASN A 253 -22.49 38.45 16.38
N SER A 254 -22.13 39.75 16.38
CA SER A 254 -21.61 40.57 17.49
C SER A 254 -20.41 40.12 18.37
N THR A 255 -19.32 40.90 18.27
CA THR A 255 -18.40 41.38 19.34
C THR A 255 -17.80 40.39 20.35
N GLN A 256 -16.46 40.19 20.33
CA GLN A 256 -15.49 40.86 21.22
C GLN A 256 -14.06 40.33 21.02
N ARG A 257 -13.08 41.22 21.29
CA ARG A 257 -11.62 41.05 21.26
C ARG A 257 -11.09 39.87 22.09
N GLY A 258 -9.98 39.30 21.63
CA GLY A 258 -9.03 38.56 22.47
C GLY A 258 -7.83 38.04 21.68
N SER A 259 -6.71 38.75 21.76
CA SER A 259 -5.41 38.38 21.18
C SER A 259 -4.79 37.18 21.91
N ALA A 260 -4.32 36.16 21.17
CA ALA A 260 -3.23 35.28 21.59
C ALA A 260 -2.53 34.64 20.37
N THR A 261 -1.40 35.26 20.01
CA THR A 261 -0.14 34.66 19.52
C THR A 261 -0.12 33.17 19.11
N ALA A 262 0.18 32.97 17.82
CA ALA A 262 1.04 31.94 17.23
C ALA A 262 1.14 30.59 17.97
N ALA A 263 0.23 29.67 17.66
CA ALA A 263 0.52 28.25 17.79
C ALA A 263 1.15 27.79 16.46
N HIS A 264 2.39 27.32 16.56
CA HIS A 264 3.09 26.66 15.47
C HIS A 264 2.27 25.47 14.97
N ASP A 265 1.73 25.57 13.76
CA ASP A 265 1.31 24.42 12.97
C ASP A 265 2.56 23.57 12.69
N ALA A 266 2.80 22.56 13.52
CA ALA A 266 3.69 21.48 13.18
C ALA A 266 2.97 20.62 12.12
N PRO A 267 3.44 20.56 10.86
CA PRO A 267 2.87 19.67 9.89
C PRO A 267 3.19 18.25 10.35
N TRP A 268 2.15 17.49 10.66
CA TRP A 268 2.28 16.09 11.02
C TRP A 268 2.92 15.39 9.82
N LEU A 269 4.20 15.04 9.97
CA LEU A 269 5.04 14.40 8.96
C LEU A 269 4.37 13.09 8.53
N ILE A 270 3.65 13.14 7.42
CA ILE A 270 3.12 11.96 6.75
C ILE A 270 4.34 11.15 6.26
N PRO A 271 4.56 9.92 6.73
CA PRO A 271 5.71 9.12 6.32
C PRO A 271 5.78 8.96 4.79
N GLY A 272 6.98 8.98 4.22
CA GLY A 272 7.21 8.94 2.76
C GLY A 272 6.53 7.81 1.98
N TYR A 273 6.20 6.67 2.59
CA TYR A 273 5.39 5.64 1.91
C TYR A 273 3.94 6.06 1.71
N LEU A 274 3.36 6.85 2.61
CA LEU A 274 2.07 7.50 2.44
C LEU A 274 2.14 8.70 1.47
N ILE A 275 3.34 9.21 1.17
CA ILE A 275 3.58 10.24 0.14
C ILE A 275 3.81 9.57 -1.24
N GLU A 276 4.41 8.38 -1.30
CA GLU A 276 4.38 7.51 -2.49
C GLU A 276 2.93 7.07 -2.83
N PHE A 277 2.03 7.12 -1.84
CA PHE A 277 0.58 7.05 -2.02
C PHE A 277 -0.01 8.45 -2.18
N ASP A 278 0.33 9.08 -3.32
CA ASP A 278 -0.35 10.30 -3.71
C ASP A 278 -1.87 10.06 -3.70
N PHE A 279 -2.58 11.00 -3.09
CA PHE A 279 -4.04 11.18 -3.04
C PHE A 279 -4.82 10.69 -1.82
N PHE A 280 -4.81 11.52 -0.76
CA PHE A 280 -6.03 11.86 -0.03
C PHE A 280 -6.94 12.70 -0.92
N LEU A 281 -7.56 12.06 -1.91
CA LEU A 281 -8.66 12.70 -2.62
C LEU A 281 -9.92 12.58 -1.79
N SER A 282 -10.68 13.66 -1.78
CA SER A 282 -12.06 13.66 -1.32
C SER A 282 -12.87 12.55 -2.01
N GLU A 283 -13.87 12.02 -1.31
CA GLU A 283 -14.74 10.96 -1.83
C GLU A 283 -15.29 11.35 -3.23
N GLY A 284 -14.81 10.71 -4.29
CA GLY A 284 -15.28 10.92 -5.67
C GLY A 284 -14.18 11.22 -6.71
N GLU A 285 -13.08 11.89 -6.36
CA GLU A 285 -12.09 12.31 -7.37
C GLU A 285 -11.29 11.15 -8.03
N PRO A 286 -11.01 10.01 -7.35
CA PRO A 286 -10.38 8.86 -8.01
C PRO A 286 -11.25 8.25 -9.11
N VAL A 287 -12.58 8.24 -8.92
CA VAL A 287 -13.55 7.70 -9.88
C VAL A 287 -13.66 8.64 -11.09
N ILE A 288 -13.66 9.96 -10.86
CA ILE A 288 -13.63 10.95 -11.93
C ILE A 288 -12.35 10.80 -12.77
N SER A 289 -11.19 10.61 -12.13
CA SER A 289 -9.92 10.35 -12.82
C SER A 289 -9.97 9.07 -13.69
N LEU A 290 -10.62 8.02 -13.18
CA LEU A 290 -10.84 6.78 -13.93
C LEU A 290 -11.72 7.00 -15.17
N CYS A 291 -12.81 7.77 -15.05
CA CYS A 291 -13.67 8.16 -16.16
C CYS A 291 -12.93 8.97 -17.22
N CYS A 292 -12.07 9.92 -16.81
CA CYS A 292 -11.23 10.69 -17.74
C CYS A 292 -10.23 9.79 -18.50
N LYS A 293 -9.61 8.81 -17.82
CA LYS A 293 -8.72 7.84 -18.46
C LYS A 293 -9.46 6.94 -19.45
N LEU A 294 -10.66 6.46 -19.11
CA LEU A 294 -11.51 5.68 -20.00
C LEU A 294 -11.86 6.47 -21.28
N ASN A 295 -12.27 7.72 -21.14
CA ASN A 295 -12.60 8.58 -22.28
C ASN A 295 -11.40 8.77 -23.22
N SER A 296 -10.20 8.95 -22.67
CA SER A 296 -8.96 9.10 -23.45
C SER A 296 -8.60 7.85 -24.24
N LEU A 297 -8.87 6.65 -23.70
CA LEU A 297 -8.59 5.38 -24.36
C LEU A 297 -9.60 5.05 -25.46
N ILE A 298 -10.88 5.31 -25.22
CA ILE A 298 -11.95 5.06 -26.19
C ILE A 298 -11.77 5.95 -27.44
N GLN A 299 -11.36 7.21 -27.25
CA GLN A 299 -11.07 8.14 -28.35
C GLN A 299 -9.84 7.76 -29.19
N LEU A 300 -8.91 6.96 -28.66
CA LEU A 300 -7.73 6.47 -29.40
C LEU A 300 -8.05 5.24 -30.26
N THR A 301 -9.18 4.59 -30.00
CA THR A 301 -9.62 3.37 -30.69
C THR A 301 -10.74 3.60 -31.72
N SER A 302 -11.26 4.83 -31.82
CA SER A 302 -12.26 5.29 -32.80
C SER A 302 -11.61 6.06 -33.95
#